data_AF-A0A7W9TYS0-F1
#
_entry.id   AF-A0A7W9TYS0-F1
#
_cell.length_a   1.000
_cell.length_b   1.000
_cell.length_c   1.000
_cell.angle_alpha   90.00
_cell.angle_beta   90.00
_cell.angle_gamma   90.00
#
_symmetry.space_group_name_H-M   'P 1'
#
loop_
_entity.id
_entity.type
_entity.pdbx_description
1 polymer ?
#
loop_
_entity_poly.entity_id
_entity_poly.type
_entity_poly.pdbx_seq_one_letter_code
_entity_poly.pdbx_strand_id
1 'polypeptide(L)'
;MSIDSPAASPASPASGSARTLEATPARALGEFIRAHRERLSPEEVGLPPGPRRRTPGLRREEVAQLCGVSPTWYTWIEQGRPVSASAEALARIAAALRLSRAERAYLFELAAQRDPAEPDAPGAGAAPETLLQTVELIEAPAYVLDRQWSALAWNAHAADLFTGWLDGEHDRNLLRFTFTQPLGRALIVDWETRARRLAAEFRADSIRHLNDAPTRALIDSLLATSDEFARYWGSQDVFEREGGRREFNHPRHGRIAYDQITLKPAHREDLKLVVLVRL
;
A
#
# COMPACT_ATOMS: atom_id res chain seq x y z
N MET A 1 -61.08 52.42 25.87
CA MET A 1 -61.31 50.96 25.82
C MET A 1 -59.96 50.35 25.47
N SER A 2 -59.15 50.12 26.50
CA SER A 2 -57.78 49.63 26.39
C SER A 2 -57.80 48.11 26.22
N ILE A 3 -57.12 47.61 25.21
CA ILE A 3 -56.99 46.20 24.88
C ILE A 3 -55.68 45.72 25.50
N ASP A 4 -55.82 44.84 26.48
CA ASP A 4 -54.77 44.19 27.24
C ASP A 4 -54.31 42.93 26.47
N SER A 5 -53.02 42.83 26.19
CA SER A 5 -52.39 41.67 25.53
C SER A 5 -51.77 40.76 26.60
N PRO A 6 -52.17 39.49 26.70
CA PRO A 6 -51.41 38.52 27.48
C PRO A 6 -50.40 37.77 26.62
N ALA A 7 -49.23 37.56 27.21
CA ALA A 7 -48.06 36.89 26.68
C ALA A 7 -48.32 35.40 26.36
N ALA A 8 -47.68 34.92 25.28
CA ALA A 8 -47.55 33.50 24.96
C ALA A 8 -46.05 33.11 24.93
N SER A 9 -45.72 32.00 25.57
CA SER A 9 -44.48 31.23 25.38
C SER A 9 -44.76 29.79 25.84
N PRO A 10 -44.00 28.76 25.40
CA PRO A 10 -43.00 28.70 24.33
C PRO A 10 -43.25 27.52 23.35
N ALA A 11 -42.54 27.47 22.21
CA ALA A 11 -42.42 26.25 21.41
C ALA A 11 -40.94 25.90 21.23
N SER A 12 -40.53 24.78 21.81
CA SER A 12 -39.22 24.15 21.61
C SER A 12 -39.04 23.72 20.15
N PRO A 13 -37.88 23.96 19.52
CA PRO A 13 -37.50 23.19 18.36
C PRO A 13 -36.92 21.83 18.81
N ALA A 14 -37.48 20.79 18.21
CA ALA A 14 -37.16 19.40 18.43
C ALA A 14 -35.68 19.07 18.19
N SER A 15 -35.15 18.21 19.06
CA SER A 15 -33.89 17.50 18.91
C SER A 15 -33.94 16.55 17.71
N GLY A 16 -33.47 17.00 16.55
CA GLY A 16 -33.09 16.13 15.44
C GLY A 16 -31.64 15.69 15.62
N SER A 17 -31.44 14.45 16.10
CA SER A 17 -30.13 13.80 16.21
C SER A 17 -29.49 13.64 14.84
N ALA A 18 -28.74 14.64 14.40
CA ALA A 18 -27.65 14.45 13.44
C ALA A 18 -26.47 13.81 14.20
N ARG A 19 -26.45 12.47 14.29
CA ARG A 19 -25.20 11.75 14.62
C ARG A 19 -24.30 11.83 13.39
N THR A 20 -23.65 12.97 13.26
CA THR A 20 -22.71 13.27 12.18
C THR A 20 -21.46 12.38 12.30
N LEU A 21 -21.05 11.88 11.14
CA LEU A 21 -19.89 11.02 10.88
C LEU A 21 -18.56 11.70 11.29
N GLU A 22 -18.21 11.65 12.57
CA GLU A 22 -16.86 11.97 13.06
C GLU A 22 -16.24 10.74 13.74
N ALA A 23 -16.27 9.59 13.07
CA ALA A 23 -15.44 8.46 13.49
C ALA A 23 -14.00 8.75 13.06
N THR A 24 -13.17 9.23 13.99
CA THR A 24 -11.72 9.30 13.75
C THR A 24 -11.16 7.87 13.59
N PRO A 25 -10.09 7.66 12.81
CA PRO A 25 -9.45 6.35 12.70
C PRO A 25 -9.12 5.72 14.07
N ALA A 26 -8.67 6.55 15.03
CA ALA A 26 -8.42 6.13 16.41
C ALA A 26 -9.69 5.61 17.12
N ARG A 27 -10.84 6.25 16.90
CA ARG A 27 -12.12 5.81 17.47
C ARG A 27 -12.61 4.51 16.82
N ALA A 28 -12.50 4.40 15.49
CA ALA A 28 -12.83 3.18 14.77
C ALA A 28 -11.95 1.99 15.22
N LEU A 29 -10.65 2.23 15.43
CA LEU A 29 -9.71 1.26 16.00
C LEU A 29 -10.14 0.80 17.40
N GLY A 30 -10.48 1.74 18.28
CA GLY A 30 -10.95 1.44 19.63
C GLY A 30 -12.25 0.64 19.66
N GLU A 31 -13.21 1.01 18.81
CA GLU A 31 -14.49 0.31 18.65
C GLU A 31 -14.29 -1.11 18.08
N PHE A 32 -13.40 -1.27 17.10
CA PHE A 32 -13.05 -2.57 16.53
C PHE A 32 -12.43 -3.51 17.58
N ILE A 33 -11.43 -3.04 18.32
CA ILE A 33 -10.76 -3.80 19.39
C ILE A 33 -11.77 -4.20 20.47
N ARG A 34 -12.62 -3.26 20.88
CA ARG A 34 -13.67 -3.50 21.87
C ARG A 34 -14.65 -4.59 21.42
N ALA A 35 -15.13 -4.52 20.17
CA ALA A 35 -16.07 -5.50 19.63
C ALA A 35 -15.50 -6.93 19.63
N HIS A 36 -14.22 -7.10 19.31
CA HIS A 36 -13.57 -8.41 19.32
C HIS A 36 -13.28 -8.90 20.74
N ARG A 37 -12.86 -8.01 21.63
CA ARG A 37 -12.67 -8.32 23.06
C ARG A 37 -13.95 -8.87 23.70
N GLU A 38 -15.09 -8.22 23.44
CA GLU A 38 -16.37 -8.58 24.05
C GLU A 38 -16.97 -9.89 23.51
N ARG A 39 -16.45 -10.40 22.39
CA ARG A 39 -16.85 -11.68 21.78
C ARG A 39 -16.07 -12.89 22.32
N LEU A 40 -14.85 -12.70 22.79
CA LEU A 40 -13.99 -13.79 23.28
C LEU A 40 -14.28 -14.14 24.72
N SER A 41 -14.45 -15.42 25.01
CA SER A 41 -14.54 -15.95 26.36
C SER A 41 -13.13 -16.12 26.97
N PRO A 42 -13.00 -16.03 28.31
CA PRO A 42 -11.74 -16.33 28.99
C PRO A 42 -11.18 -17.71 28.67
N GLU A 43 -12.05 -18.70 28.58
CA GLU A 43 -11.68 -20.09 28.32
C GLU A 43 -11.07 -20.25 26.92
N GLU A 44 -11.59 -19.52 25.92
CA GLU A 44 -11.06 -19.52 24.56
C GLU A 44 -9.61 -19.04 24.49
N VAL A 45 -9.14 -18.23 25.44
CA VAL A 45 -7.76 -17.73 25.53
C VAL A 45 -6.96 -18.37 26.66
N GLY A 46 -7.46 -19.45 27.26
CA GLY A 46 -6.76 -20.20 28.31
C GLY A 46 -6.78 -19.54 29.69
N LEU A 47 -7.67 -18.57 29.91
CA LEU A 47 -7.90 -17.94 31.22
C LEU A 47 -9.04 -18.65 31.97
N PRO A 48 -8.98 -18.70 33.32
CA PRO A 48 -10.02 -19.35 34.11
C PRO A 48 -11.35 -18.59 34.03
N PRO A 49 -12.50 -19.31 34.12
CA PRO A 49 -13.80 -18.69 34.30
C PRO A 49 -13.82 -17.93 35.64
N GLY A 50 -13.61 -16.62 35.57
CA GLY A 50 -13.66 -15.74 36.73
C GLY A 50 -15.05 -15.67 37.37
N PRO A 51 -15.19 -15.10 38.58
CA PRO A 51 -16.47 -14.95 39.27
C PRO A 51 -17.47 -14.13 38.43
N ARG A 52 -18.77 -14.27 38.73
CA ARG A 52 -19.93 -13.62 38.06
C ARG A 52 -19.55 -12.30 37.35
N ARG A 53 -19.44 -12.35 36.02
CA ARG A 53 -18.94 -11.25 35.19
C ARG A 53 -20.07 -10.29 34.82
N ARG A 54 -19.83 -8.98 34.92
CA ARG A 54 -20.74 -7.93 34.43
C ARG A 54 -20.45 -7.49 33.00
N THR A 55 -19.21 -7.69 32.54
CA THR A 55 -18.74 -7.34 31.20
C THR A 55 -18.81 -8.57 30.30
N PRO A 56 -19.41 -8.48 29.10
CA PRO A 56 -19.32 -9.54 28.10
C PRO A 56 -17.87 -9.82 27.69
N GLY A 57 -17.52 -11.10 27.54
CA GLY A 57 -16.21 -11.55 27.09
C GLY A 57 -15.03 -11.21 28.00
N LEU A 58 -13.89 -10.87 27.39
CA LEU A 58 -12.65 -10.53 28.09
C LEU A 58 -12.69 -9.12 28.70
N ARG A 59 -12.05 -8.95 29.85
CA ARG A 59 -11.79 -7.65 30.47
C ARG A 59 -10.61 -6.95 29.81
N ARG A 60 -10.51 -5.63 29.98
CA ARG A 60 -9.38 -4.85 29.45
C ARG A 60 -8.06 -5.31 30.06
N GLU A 61 -8.06 -5.60 31.36
CA GLU A 61 -6.87 -6.08 32.06
C GLU A 61 -6.42 -7.45 31.54
N GLU A 62 -7.37 -8.33 31.20
CA GLU A 62 -7.09 -9.66 30.66
C GLU A 62 -6.43 -9.56 29.27
N VAL A 63 -6.97 -8.74 28.36
CA VAL A 63 -6.35 -8.52 27.05
C VAL A 63 -5.00 -7.83 27.19
N ALA A 64 -4.89 -6.81 28.05
CA ALA A 64 -3.63 -6.11 28.29
C ALA A 64 -2.53 -7.07 28.76
N GLN A 65 -2.88 -8.01 29.66
CA GLN A 65 -1.99 -9.07 30.11
C GLN A 65 -1.59 -10.00 28.95
N LEU A 66 -2.54 -10.50 28.17
CA LEU A 66 -2.27 -11.38 27.02
C LEU A 66 -1.38 -10.71 25.97
N CYS A 67 -1.55 -9.40 25.77
CA CYS A 67 -0.76 -8.63 24.83
C CYS A 67 0.59 -8.19 25.39
N GLY A 68 0.82 -8.27 26.71
CA GLY A 68 2.01 -7.70 27.37
C GLY A 68 2.10 -6.17 27.26
N VAL A 69 0.97 -5.47 27.45
CA VAL A 69 0.88 -3.99 27.47
C VAL A 69 0.23 -3.52 28.76
N SER A 70 0.33 -2.22 29.08
CA SER A 70 -0.31 -1.71 30.30
C SER A 70 -1.84 -1.64 30.15
N PRO A 71 -2.63 -1.98 31.19
CA PRO A 71 -4.09 -1.86 31.15
C PRO A 71 -4.57 -0.43 30.84
N THR A 72 -3.85 0.57 31.35
CA THR A 72 -4.13 1.99 31.09
C THR A 72 -3.98 2.34 29.61
N TRP A 73 -2.88 1.89 28.98
CA TRP A 73 -2.63 2.14 27.56
C TRP A 73 -3.67 1.44 26.67
N TYR A 74 -4.00 0.18 26.97
CA TYR A 74 -5.04 -0.55 26.26
C TYR A 74 -6.42 0.15 26.39
N THR A 75 -6.72 0.67 27.58
CA THR A 75 -7.93 1.46 27.81
C THR A 75 -7.97 2.74 26.97
N TRP A 76 -6.84 3.43 26.81
CA TRP A 76 -6.75 4.62 25.97
C TRP A 76 -6.98 4.32 24.49
N ILE A 77 -6.47 3.20 24.00
CA ILE A 77 -6.78 2.71 22.64
C ILE A 77 -8.27 2.48 22.47
N GLU A 78 -8.92 1.72 23.36
CA GLU A 78 -10.37 1.46 23.25
C GLU A 78 -11.23 2.73 23.34
N GLN A 79 -10.72 3.78 23.99
CA GLN A 79 -11.38 5.08 24.08
C GLN A 79 -11.15 5.98 22.86
N GLY A 80 -10.32 5.56 21.90
CA GLY A 80 -9.95 6.36 20.73
C GLY A 80 -9.08 7.57 21.07
N ARG A 81 -8.34 7.53 22.18
CA ARG A 81 -7.39 8.61 22.52
C ARG A 81 -6.20 8.58 21.54
N PRO A 82 -5.57 9.73 21.26
CA PRO A 82 -4.38 9.79 20.41
C PRO A 82 -3.19 9.14 21.14
N VAL A 83 -2.98 7.85 20.89
CA VAL A 83 -1.84 7.08 21.38
C VAL A 83 -1.17 6.39 20.20
N SER A 84 0.16 6.36 20.19
CA SER A 84 0.90 5.62 19.17
C SER A 84 0.85 4.13 19.49
N ALA A 85 0.34 3.33 18.56
CA ALA A 85 0.38 1.88 18.61
C ALA A 85 1.41 1.37 17.61
N SER A 86 2.50 0.78 18.11
CA SER A 86 3.50 0.17 17.25
C SER A 86 2.93 -1.05 16.52
N ALA A 87 3.49 -1.37 15.35
CA ALA A 87 3.12 -2.56 14.58
C ALA A 87 3.24 -3.86 15.41
N GLU A 88 4.24 -3.94 16.30
CA GLU A 88 4.41 -5.07 17.23
C GLU A 88 3.31 -5.12 18.31
N ALA A 89 2.89 -3.97 18.84
CA ALA A 89 1.80 -3.93 19.81
C ALA A 89 0.48 -4.36 19.15
N LEU A 90 0.20 -3.89 17.93
CA LEU A 90 -0.96 -4.33 17.13
C LEU A 90 -0.89 -5.82 16.79
N ALA A 91 0.29 -6.35 16.46
CA ALA A 91 0.49 -7.76 16.19
C ALA A 91 0.14 -8.63 17.40
N ARG A 92 0.55 -8.20 18.61
CA ARG A 92 0.21 -8.86 19.88
C ARG A 92 -1.28 -8.75 20.21
N ILE A 93 -1.90 -7.60 19.96
CA ILE A 93 -3.35 -7.41 20.10
C ILE A 93 -4.12 -8.36 19.17
N ALA A 94 -3.74 -8.43 17.90
CA ALA A 94 -4.37 -9.33 16.94
C ALA A 94 -4.24 -10.81 17.35
N ALA A 95 -3.09 -11.21 17.91
CA ALA A 95 -2.89 -12.55 18.42
C ALA A 95 -3.73 -12.85 19.68
N ALA A 96 -3.74 -11.92 20.64
CA ALA A 96 -4.51 -12.07 21.88
C ALA A 96 -6.03 -12.10 21.62
N LEU A 97 -6.50 -11.31 20.66
CA LEU A 97 -7.89 -11.29 20.21
C LEU A 97 -8.21 -12.37 19.15
N ARG A 98 -7.28 -13.30 18.89
CA ARG A 98 -7.44 -14.40 17.93
C ARG A 98 -8.07 -13.97 16.60
N LEU A 99 -7.66 -12.80 16.10
CA LEU A 99 -8.22 -12.23 14.87
C LEU A 99 -7.94 -13.17 13.69
N SER A 100 -8.95 -13.36 12.85
CA SER A 100 -8.76 -13.97 11.54
C SER A 100 -7.82 -13.12 10.67
N ARG A 101 -7.36 -13.69 9.55
CA ARG A 101 -6.49 -12.98 8.60
C ARG A 101 -7.11 -11.65 8.13
N ALA A 102 -8.40 -11.63 7.81
CA ALA A 102 -9.09 -10.43 7.34
C ALA A 102 -9.24 -9.38 8.45
N GLU A 103 -9.61 -9.81 9.66
CA GLU A 103 -9.72 -8.92 10.83
C GLU A 103 -8.37 -8.33 11.23
N ARG A 104 -7.29 -9.11 11.14
CA ARG A 104 -5.92 -8.63 11.36
C ARG A 104 -5.53 -7.58 10.33
N ALA A 105 -5.75 -7.82 9.04
CA ALA A 105 -5.48 -6.83 7.99
C ALA A 105 -6.23 -5.52 8.25
N TYR A 106 -7.51 -5.60 8.61
CA TYR A 106 -8.33 -4.43 8.92
C TYR A 106 -7.87 -3.69 10.19
N LEU A 107 -7.41 -4.40 11.23
CA LEU A 107 -6.80 -3.77 12.41
C LEU A 107 -5.61 -2.88 12.04
N PHE A 108 -4.73 -3.39 11.18
CA PHE A 108 -3.54 -2.67 10.71
C PHE A 108 -3.90 -1.48 9.82
N GLU A 109 -4.93 -1.62 8.97
CA GLU A 109 -5.50 -0.53 8.17
C GLU A 109 -6.04 0.61 9.06
N LEU A 110 -6.86 0.29 10.07
CA LEU A 110 -7.41 1.28 11.02
C LEU A 110 -6.34 2.05 11.79
N ALA A 111 -5.20 1.39 12.06
CA ALA A 111 -4.07 1.99 12.76
C ALA A 111 -3.07 2.71 11.84
N ALA A 112 -3.28 2.67 10.51
CA ALA A 112 -2.32 3.11 9.51
C ALA A 112 -0.91 2.52 9.73
N GLN A 113 -0.86 1.24 10.09
CA GLN A 113 0.37 0.48 10.31
C GLN A 113 0.42 -0.71 9.35
N ARG A 114 1.62 -1.18 9.02
CA ARG A 114 1.78 -2.43 8.25
C ARG A 114 1.91 -3.61 9.20
N ASP A 115 1.30 -4.73 8.83
CA ASP A 115 1.39 -5.97 9.60
C ASP A 115 2.79 -6.59 9.50
N PRO A 116 3.52 -6.80 10.61
CA PRO A 116 4.84 -7.42 10.58
C PRO A 116 4.80 -8.92 10.25
N ALA A 117 3.64 -9.56 10.39
CA ALA A 117 3.42 -10.96 10.08
C ALA A 117 2.83 -11.18 8.68
N GLU A 118 2.37 -10.12 8.01
CA GLU A 118 2.17 -10.24 6.57
C GLU A 118 3.52 -10.54 5.95
N PRO A 119 3.66 -11.68 5.25
CA PRO A 119 4.86 -11.91 4.48
C PRO A 119 5.06 -10.67 3.61
N ASP A 120 6.28 -10.12 3.58
CA ASP A 120 6.67 -9.38 2.39
C ASP A 120 6.36 -10.33 1.24
N ALA A 121 5.35 -9.96 0.42
CA ALA A 121 4.81 -10.84 -0.59
C ALA A 121 6.00 -11.49 -1.30
N PRO A 122 6.09 -12.84 -1.32
CA PRO A 122 7.31 -13.51 -1.71
C PRO A 122 7.70 -12.97 -3.08
N GLY A 123 8.81 -12.23 -3.13
CA GLY A 123 9.33 -11.55 -4.32
C GLY A 123 9.89 -12.51 -5.37
N ALA A 124 9.26 -13.67 -5.50
CA ALA A 124 9.62 -14.77 -6.37
C ALA A 124 8.40 -15.63 -6.77
N GLY A 125 7.19 -15.31 -6.27
CA GLY A 125 5.97 -15.99 -6.72
C GLY A 125 5.55 -15.46 -8.09
N ALA A 126 5.25 -16.36 -9.03
CA ALA A 126 4.66 -16.01 -10.32
C ALA A 126 3.49 -15.02 -10.11
N ALA A 127 3.36 -14.05 -11.02
CA ALA A 127 2.20 -13.17 -11.00
C ALA A 127 0.93 -14.03 -11.11
N PRO A 128 -0.17 -13.67 -10.40
CA PRO A 128 -1.42 -14.41 -10.51
C PRO A 128 -1.84 -14.52 -11.98
N GLU A 129 -2.26 -15.71 -12.42
CA GLU A 129 -2.70 -15.96 -13.80
C GLU A 129 -3.76 -14.95 -14.24
N THR A 130 -4.68 -14.59 -13.34
CA THR A 130 -5.71 -13.57 -13.59
C THR A 130 -5.14 -12.19 -13.89
N LEU A 131 -4.01 -11.81 -13.26
CA LEU A 131 -3.32 -10.56 -13.55
C LEU A 131 -2.65 -10.62 -14.93
N LEU A 132 -2.02 -11.76 -15.27
CA LEU A 132 -1.43 -11.97 -16.59
C LEU A 132 -2.49 -11.85 -17.70
N GLN A 133 -3.64 -12.50 -17.53
CA GLN A 133 -4.77 -12.42 -18.47
C GLN A 133 -5.34 -11.00 -18.56
N THR A 134 -5.35 -10.25 -17.47
CA THR A 134 -5.83 -8.85 -17.47
C THR A 134 -4.97 -7.97 -18.37
N VAL A 135 -3.65 -8.21 -18.45
CA VAL A 135 -2.74 -7.46 -19.33
C VAL A 135 -3.14 -7.59 -20.80
N GLU A 136 -3.53 -8.79 -21.22
CA GLU A 136 -3.94 -9.06 -22.61
C GLU A 136 -5.27 -8.39 -22.99
N LEU A 137 -6.13 -8.07 -22.01
CA LEU A 137 -7.43 -7.42 -22.24
C LEU A 137 -7.33 -5.90 -22.40
N ILE A 138 -6.17 -5.30 -22.12
CA ILE A 138 -6.00 -3.84 -22.17
C ILE A 138 -5.67 -3.40 -23.61
N GLU A 139 -6.54 -2.60 -24.21
CA GLU A 139 -6.37 -2.01 -25.56
C GLU A 139 -5.40 -0.81 -25.58
N ALA A 140 -4.27 -0.94 -24.89
CA ALA A 140 -3.19 0.05 -24.79
C ALA A 140 -1.89 -0.64 -24.36
N PRO A 141 -0.69 -0.06 -24.54
CA PRO A 141 0.53 -0.66 -24.02
C PRO A 141 0.42 -0.93 -22.51
N ALA A 142 0.48 -2.20 -22.13
CA ALA A 142 0.36 -2.63 -20.74
C ALA A 142 1.38 -3.73 -20.40
N TYR A 143 1.94 -3.65 -19.19
CA TYR A 143 2.90 -4.63 -18.69
C TYR A 143 2.91 -4.70 -17.16
N VAL A 144 3.33 -5.84 -16.62
CA VAL A 144 3.47 -6.08 -15.18
C VAL A 144 4.93 -6.16 -14.80
N LEU A 145 5.33 -5.40 -13.79
CA LEU A 145 6.67 -5.44 -13.21
C LEU A 145 6.64 -6.17 -11.86
N ASP A 146 7.69 -6.96 -11.62
CA ASP A 146 8.00 -7.50 -10.30
C ASP A 146 8.69 -6.45 -9.39
N ARG A 147 9.11 -6.92 -8.21
CA ARG A 147 9.79 -6.12 -7.21
C ARG A 147 11.16 -5.59 -7.66
N GLN A 148 11.83 -6.28 -8.57
CA GLN A 148 13.09 -5.88 -9.20
C GLN A 148 12.87 -5.04 -10.46
N TRP A 149 11.62 -4.74 -10.81
CA TRP A 149 11.20 -4.09 -12.06
C TRP A 149 11.56 -4.90 -13.31
N SER A 150 11.52 -6.22 -13.20
CA SER A 150 11.54 -7.13 -14.34
C SER A 150 10.10 -7.35 -14.84
N ALA A 151 9.91 -7.27 -16.15
CA ALA A 151 8.61 -7.52 -16.75
C ALA A 151 8.23 -9.00 -16.66
N LEU A 152 7.09 -9.29 -16.04
CA LEU A 152 6.52 -10.63 -15.88
C LEU A 152 5.47 -10.96 -16.97
N ALA A 153 4.76 -9.94 -17.45
CA ALA A 153 3.82 -10.02 -18.55
C ALA A 153 3.75 -8.67 -19.28
N TRP A 154 3.38 -8.71 -20.56
CA TRP A 154 3.17 -7.54 -21.39
C TRP A 154 2.31 -7.94 -22.59
N ASN A 155 1.48 -7.02 -23.09
CA ASN A 155 0.66 -7.27 -24.26
C ASN A 155 1.39 -6.87 -25.57
N ALA A 156 0.77 -7.20 -26.71
CA ALA A 156 1.31 -6.88 -28.03
C ALA A 156 1.55 -5.37 -28.24
N HIS A 157 0.72 -4.50 -27.66
CA HIS A 157 0.91 -3.05 -27.74
C HIS A 157 2.16 -2.57 -26.98
N ALA A 158 2.46 -3.18 -25.83
CA ALA A 158 3.69 -2.90 -25.09
C ALA A 158 4.92 -3.46 -25.82
N ALA A 159 4.84 -4.66 -26.39
CA ALA A 159 5.90 -5.20 -27.24
C ALA A 159 6.20 -4.29 -28.42
N ASP A 160 5.18 -3.80 -29.12
CA ASP A 160 5.33 -2.86 -30.24
C ASP A 160 6.03 -1.56 -29.81
N LEU A 161 5.59 -0.95 -28.70
CA LEU A 161 6.15 0.30 -28.22
C LEU A 161 7.60 0.16 -27.73
N PHE A 162 7.89 -0.88 -26.96
CA PHE A 162 9.15 -1.06 -26.25
C PHE A 162 10.12 -1.99 -26.98
N THR A 163 10.51 -1.57 -28.18
CA THR A 163 11.48 -2.29 -29.02
C THR A 163 12.85 -2.39 -28.34
N GLY A 164 13.44 -3.58 -28.33
CA GLY A 164 14.68 -3.91 -27.62
C GLY A 164 14.49 -4.25 -26.13
N TRP A 165 13.24 -4.30 -25.65
CA TRP A 165 12.91 -4.71 -24.28
C TRP A 165 11.83 -5.80 -24.25
N LEU A 166 10.70 -5.59 -24.93
CA LEU A 166 9.52 -6.46 -24.84
C LEU A 166 9.18 -7.21 -26.15
N ASP A 167 9.82 -6.87 -27.27
CA ASP A 167 9.53 -7.38 -28.63
C ASP A 167 10.28 -8.66 -29.05
N GLY A 168 11.11 -9.24 -28.18
CA GLY A 168 11.90 -10.43 -28.49
C GLY A 168 12.47 -11.08 -27.23
N GLU A 169 13.45 -11.97 -27.34
CA GLU A 169 14.11 -12.59 -26.17
C GLU A 169 15.21 -11.66 -25.60
N HIS A 170 14.77 -10.68 -24.82
CA HIS A 170 15.65 -9.72 -24.14
C HIS A 170 15.63 -9.90 -22.62
N ASP A 171 16.62 -9.30 -21.95
CA ASP A 171 16.53 -9.08 -20.51
C ASP A 171 15.28 -8.23 -20.21
N ARG A 172 14.43 -8.73 -19.33
CA ARG A 172 13.14 -8.11 -18.99
C ARG A 172 13.25 -7.01 -17.95
N ASN A 173 14.44 -6.74 -17.42
CA ASN A 173 14.62 -5.71 -16.41
C ASN A 173 14.60 -4.29 -16.99
N LEU A 174 13.63 -3.47 -16.56
CA LEU A 174 13.45 -2.10 -17.04
C LEU A 174 14.68 -1.23 -16.77
N LEU A 175 15.34 -1.39 -15.63
CA LEU A 175 16.52 -0.60 -15.29
C LEU A 175 17.70 -0.97 -16.18
N ARG A 176 17.94 -2.27 -16.41
CA ARG A 176 18.98 -2.71 -17.35
C ARG A 176 18.71 -2.16 -18.76
N PHE A 177 17.48 -2.29 -19.26
CA PHE A 177 17.11 -1.70 -20.55
C PHE A 177 17.39 -0.18 -20.59
N THR A 178 17.00 0.55 -19.56
CA THR A 178 17.14 2.02 -19.55
C THR A 178 18.59 2.49 -19.45
N PHE A 179 19.40 1.81 -18.63
CA PHE A 179 20.73 2.29 -18.23
C PHE A 179 21.88 1.62 -18.97
N THR A 180 21.69 0.44 -19.56
CA THR A 180 22.77 -0.31 -20.21
C THR A 180 22.55 -0.55 -21.70
N GLN A 181 21.32 -0.40 -22.20
CA GLN A 181 21.01 -0.61 -23.63
C GLN A 181 20.93 0.71 -24.40
N PRO A 182 21.65 0.86 -25.54
CA PRO A 182 21.55 2.06 -26.38
C PRO A 182 20.12 2.35 -26.86
N LEU A 183 19.32 1.31 -27.10
CA LEU A 183 17.91 1.44 -27.51
C LEU A 183 17.05 2.09 -26.43
N GLY A 184 17.30 1.83 -25.14
CA GLY A 184 16.60 2.51 -24.05
C GLY A 184 16.85 4.01 -24.06
N ARG A 185 18.09 4.42 -24.35
CA ARG A 185 18.45 5.83 -24.47
C ARG A 185 17.84 6.50 -25.70
N ALA A 186 17.77 5.81 -26.83
CA ALA A 186 17.20 6.34 -28.06
C ALA A 186 15.66 6.45 -28.01
N LEU A 187 15.01 5.46 -27.38
CA LEU A 187 13.54 5.37 -27.32
C LEU A 187 12.93 6.44 -26.40
N ILE A 188 13.57 6.75 -25.27
CA ILE A 188 12.98 7.64 -24.25
C ILE A 188 13.28 9.11 -24.58
N VAL A 189 12.22 9.93 -24.73
CA VAL A 189 12.38 11.39 -24.86
C VAL A 189 12.77 11.97 -23.49
N ASP A 190 13.74 12.91 -23.50
CA ASP A 190 14.33 13.48 -22.28
C ASP A 190 14.82 12.39 -21.31
N TRP A 191 15.64 11.48 -21.86
CA TRP A 191 16.14 10.31 -21.16
C TRP A 191 16.78 10.65 -19.81
N GLU A 192 17.53 11.76 -19.68
CA GLU A 192 18.19 12.09 -18.43
C GLU A 192 17.21 12.36 -17.29
N THR A 193 16.14 13.12 -17.56
CA THR A 193 15.08 13.40 -16.59
C THR A 193 14.37 12.11 -16.23
N ARG A 194 14.07 11.26 -17.23
CA ARG A 194 13.38 9.99 -16.98
C ARG A 194 14.25 9.01 -16.20
N ALA A 195 15.53 8.90 -16.51
CA ALA A 195 16.49 8.02 -15.85
C ALA A 195 16.68 8.41 -14.38
N ARG A 196 16.87 9.71 -14.08
CA ARG A 196 16.89 10.22 -12.69
C ARG A 196 15.66 9.79 -11.90
N ARG A 197 14.49 9.98 -12.51
CA ARG A 197 13.21 9.63 -11.90
C ARG A 197 13.08 8.11 -11.67
N LEU A 198 13.45 7.28 -12.64
CA LEU A 198 13.43 5.81 -12.49
C LEU A 198 14.34 5.34 -11.36
N ALA A 199 15.54 5.89 -11.23
CA ALA A 199 16.46 5.55 -10.13
C ALA A 199 15.88 5.93 -8.75
N ALA A 200 15.30 7.13 -8.63
CA ALA A 200 14.67 7.58 -7.40
C ALA A 200 13.42 6.77 -7.02
N GLU A 201 12.56 6.48 -7.99
CA GLU A 201 11.37 5.63 -7.82
C GLU A 201 11.76 4.22 -7.40
N PHE A 202 12.74 3.59 -8.07
CA PHE A 202 13.22 2.26 -7.72
C PHE A 202 13.82 2.22 -6.31
N ARG A 203 14.65 3.22 -5.95
CA ARG A 203 15.20 3.34 -4.58
C ARG A 203 14.10 3.37 -3.53
N ALA A 204 13.04 4.13 -3.81
CA ALA A 204 11.95 4.31 -2.88
C ALA A 204 11.06 3.05 -2.77
N ASP A 205 10.98 2.23 -3.82
CA ASP A 205 10.30 0.93 -3.77
C ASP A 205 11.16 -0.17 -3.14
N SER A 206 12.47 -0.12 -3.34
CA SER A 206 13.41 -1.15 -2.88
C SER A 206 13.89 -0.93 -1.45
N ILE A 207 13.63 0.24 -0.82
CA ILE A 207 14.22 0.65 0.46
C ILE A 207 14.08 -0.38 1.59
N ARG A 208 12.95 -1.08 1.63
CA ARG A 208 12.66 -2.12 2.65
C ARG A 208 13.39 -3.44 2.38
N HIS A 209 13.95 -3.60 1.19
CA HIS A 209 14.49 -4.86 0.68
C HIS A 209 15.89 -4.69 0.09
N LEU A 210 16.58 -3.59 0.38
CA LEU A 210 17.91 -3.28 -0.15
C LEU A 210 18.93 -4.37 0.20
N ASN A 211 18.67 -5.13 1.27
CA ASN A 211 19.53 -6.20 1.75
C ASN A 211 19.20 -7.58 1.19
N ASP A 212 18.11 -7.72 0.45
CA ASP A 212 17.73 -8.98 -0.16
C ASP A 212 18.69 -9.31 -1.32
N ALA A 213 19.15 -10.55 -1.40
CA ALA A 213 20.16 -10.97 -2.38
C ALA A 213 19.81 -10.59 -3.84
N PRO A 214 18.58 -10.77 -4.35
CA PRO A 214 18.25 -10.39 -5.72
C PRO A 214 18.28 -8.87 -5.96
N THR A 215 17.78 -8.08 -5.01
CA THR A 215 17.76 -6.62 -5.09
C THR A 215 19.18 -6.04 -5.03
N ARG A 216 19.98 -6.54 -4.08
CA ARG A 216 21.38 -6.12 -3.95
C ARG A 216 22.18 -6.45 -5.20
N ALA A 217 22.04 -7.67 -5.73
CA ALA A 217 22.75 -8.09 -6.96
C ALA A 217 22.39 -7.22 -8.17
N LEU A 218 21.12 -6.81 -8.32
CA LEU A 218 20.70 -5.89 -9.39
C LEU A 218 21.35 -4.51 -9.22
N ILE A 219 21.29 -3.94 -8.01
CA ILE A 219 21.86 -2.62 -7.71
C ILE A 219 23.37 -2.63 -7.95
N ASP A 220 24.09 -3.61 -7.38
CA ASP A 220 25.55 -3.73 -7.53
C ASP A 220 25.95 -3.87 -9.01
N SER A 221 25.20 -4.66 -9.77
CA SER A 221 25.43 -4.81 -11.21
C SER A 221 25.21 -3.51 -11.98
N LEU A 222 24.15 -2.74 -11.67
CA LEU A 222 23.88 -1.46 -12.33
C LEU A 222 24.91 -0.39 -11.94
N LEU A 223 25.31 -0.33 -10.67
CA LEU A 223 26.38 0.56 -10.19
C LEU A 223 27.71 0.28 -10.90
N ALA A 224 28.01 -0.98 -11.19
CA ALA A 224 29.24 -1.36 -11.89
C ALA A 224 29.19 -1.15 -13.41
N THR A 225 28.01 -1.03 -14.01
CA THR A 225 27.84 -1.03 -15.48
C THR A 225 27.29 0.27 -16.07
N SER A 226 26.82 1.21 -15.23
CA SER A 226 26.31 2.50 -15.69
C SER A 226 26.72 3.64 -14.74
N ASP A 227 27.59 4.51 -15.22
CA ASP A 227 28.01 5.73 -14.51
C ASP A 227 26.82 6.65 -14.23
N GLU A 228 25.88 6.76 -15.18
CA GLU A 228 24.66 7.53 -14.96
C GLU A 228 23.77 6.92 -13.86
N PHE A 229 23.61 5.60 -13.82
CA PHE A 229 22.89 4.96 -12.71
C PHE A 229 23.58 5.23 -11.38
N ALA A 230 24.91 5.08 -11.30
CA ALA A 230 25.67 5.36 -10.09
C ALA A 230 25.47 6.81 -9.60
N ARG A 231 25.51 7.77 -10.52
CA ARG A 231 25.26 9.18 -10.21
C ARG A 231 23.84 9.42 -9.68
N TYR A 232 22.82 8.89 -10.37
CA TYR A 232 21.42 9.13 -9.99
C TYR A 232 20.97 8.33 -8.77
N TRP A 233 21.53 7.14 -8.56
CA TRP A 233 21.30 6.34 -7.37
C TRP A 233 21.87 7.02 -6.11
N GLY A 234 23.00 7.71 -6.24
CA GLY A 234 23.61 8.50 -5.17
C GLY A 234 22.91 9.82 -4.88
N SER A 235 22.22 10.43 -5.87
CA SER A 235 21.47 11.67 -5.65
C SER A 235 20.23 11.40 -4.80
N GLN A 236 20.17 11.92 -3.57
CA GLN A 236 19.02 11.80 -2.64
C GLN A 236 17.77 12.57 -3.10
N ASP A 237 17.64 12.82 -4.40
CA ASP A 237 16.51 13.52 -5.00
C ASP A 237 15.21 12.76 -4.73
N VAL A 238 14.18 13.52 -4.31
CA VAL A 238 12.83 13.02 -4.05
C VAL A 238 11.90 13.60 -5.12
N PHE A 239 11.26 12.72 -5.87
CA PHE A 239 10.26 13.10 -6.89
C PHE A 239 8.88 12.60 -6.45
N GLU A 240 7.83 13.33 -6.83
CA GLU A 240 6.45 12.88 -6.62
C GLU A 240 6.19 11.56 -7.37
N ARG A 241 5.59 10.61 -6.64
CA ARG A 241 5.29 9.27 -7.14
C ARG A 241 3.98 9.28 -7.93
N GLU A 242 3.99 9.79 -9.15
CA GLU A 242 2.77 9.77 -9.96
C GLU A 242 3.03 9.38 -11.42
N GLY A 243 1.98 8.91 -12.07
CA GLY A 243 1.96 8.61 -13.49
C GLY A 243 2.21 9.84 -14.36
N GLY A 244 1.37 10.04 -15.36
CA GLY A 244 1.41 11.20 -16.23
C GLY A 244 2.29 11.02 -17.46
N ARG A 245 2.48 12.13 -18.17
CA ARG A 245 2.93 12.11 -19.57
C ARG A 245 4.27 11.41 -19.75
N ARG A 246 4.33 10.52 -20.74
CA ARG A 246 5.50 9.80 -21.23
C ARG A 246 5.58 9.99 -22.72
N GLU A 247 6.79 10.23 -23.20
CA GLU A 247 7.04 10.43 -24.61
C GLU A 247 8.16 9.51 -25.08
N PHE A 248 7.97 8.96 -26.27
CA PHE A 248 8.85 7.97 -26.85
C PHE A 248 9.15 8.31 -28.31
N ASN A 249 10.39 8.11 -28.74
CA ASN A 249 10.82 8.15 -30.13
C ASN A 249 10.71 6.75 -30.74
N HIS A 250 9.49 6.38 -31.13
CA HIS A 250 9.23 5.06 -31.69
C HIS A 250 9.88 4.92 -33.08
N PRO A 251 10.64 3.83 -33.36
CA PRO A 251 11.37 3.67 -34.62
C PRO A 251 10.51 3.78 -35.88
N ARG A 252 9.24 3.34 -35.80
CA ARG A 252 8.30 3.32 -36.94
C ARG A 252 7.28 4.45 -36.94
N HIS A 253 7.01 5.06 -35.79
CA HIS A 253 5.91 6.01 -35.60
C HIS A 253 6.39 7.41 -35.18
N GLY A 254 7.71 7.60 -35.04
CA GLY A 254 8.29 8.85 -34.58
C GLY A 254 7.90 9.14 -33.13
N ARG A 255 7.78 10.42 -32.79
CA ARG A 255 7.46 10.86 -31.43
C ARG A 255 6.00 10.56 -31.11
N ILE A 256 5.77 9.78 -30.06
CA ILE A 256 4.45 9.41 -29.54
C ILE A 256 4.38 9.69 -28.04
N ALA A 257 3.18 10.03 -27.56
CA ALA A 257 2.94 10.41 -26.17
C ALA A 257 1.79 9.61 -25.57
N TYR A 258 1.92 9.32 -24.28
CA TYR A 258 0.93 8.60 -23.47
C TYR A 258 0.87 9.20 -22.08
N ASP A 259 -0.27 9.06 -21.40
CA ASP A 259 -0.33 9.20 -19.95
C ASP A 259 -0.14 7.84 -19.28
N GLN A 260 0.86 7.76 -18.40
CA GLN A 260 1.12 6.54 -17.64
C GLN A 260 0.21 6.45 -16.43
N ILE A 261 -0.36 5.28 -16.19
CA ILE A 261 -1.03 4.91 -14.94
C ILE A 261 -0.29 3.71 -14.36
N THR A 262 -0.05 3.74 -13.04
CA THR A 262 0.55 2.63 -12.30
C THR A 262 -0.44 2.14 -11.25
N LEU A 263 -0.78 0.85 -11.30
CA LEU A 263 -1.72 0.19 -10.40
C LEU A 263 -0.97 -0.88 -9.61
N LYS A 264 -1.27 -1.00 -8.31
CA LYS A 264 -0.76 -2.09 -7.46
C LYS A 264 -1.92 -3.03 -7.10
N PRO A 265 -1.84 -4.33 -7.37
CA PRO A 265 -2.85 -5.27 -6.92
C PRO A 265 -2.91 -5.31 -5.39
N ALA A 266 -4.12 -5.25 -4.81
CA ALA A 266 -4.33 -5.14 -3.36
C ALA A 266 -3.66 -6.24 -2.52
N HIS A 267 -3.48 -7.44 -3.09
CA HIS A 267 -2.86 -8.58 -2.41
C HIS A 267 -1.44 -8.90 -2.92
N ARG A 268 -0.87 -8.05 -3.78
CA ARG A 268 0.48 -8.19 -4.38
C ARG A 268 1.10 -6.82 -4.61
N GLU A 269 1.35 -6.08 -3.53
CA GLU A 269 1.98 -4.74 -3.60
C GLU A 269 3.43 -4.77 -4.14
N ASP A 270 4.03 -5.96 -4.20
CA ASP A 270 5.30 -6.25 -4.85
C ASP A 270 5.22 -6.18 -6.38
N LEU A 271 4.02 -6.24 -6.95
CA LEU A 271 3.77 -6.14 -8.38
C LEU A 271 3.22 -4.77 -8.75
N LYS A 272 3.51 -4.35 -9.99
CA LYS A 272 2.96 -3.14 -10.58
C LYS A 272 2.41 -3.43 -11.97
N LEU A 273 1.15 -3.12 -12.20
CA LEU A 273 0.59 -3.01 -13.54
C LEU A 273 0.81 -1.59 -14.04
N VAL A 274 1.49 -1.45 -15.17
CA VAL A 274 1.69 -0.17 -15.87
C VAL A 274 0.85 -0.17 -17.13
N VAL A 275 0.10 0.91 -17.36
CA VAL A 275 -0.70 1.14 -18.56
C VAL A 275 -0.36 2.50 -19.13
N LEU A 276 -0.20 2.59 -20.45
CA LEU A 276 0.07 3.84 -21.17
C LEU A 276 -1.15 4.22 -22.01
N VAL A 277 -1.98 5.11 -21.49
CA VAL A 277 -3.22 5.55 -22.15
C VAL A 277 -2.89 6.63 -23.18
N ARG A 278 -3.39 6.46 -24.41
CA ARG A 278 -3.15 7.43 -25.48
C ARG A 278 -3.92 8.73 -25.18
N LEU A 279 -3.25 9.86 -25.39
CA LEU A 279 -3.87 11.19 -25.38
C LEU A 279 -4.83 11.35 -26.57
#